data_AF-A0A7T2S289-F1
#
_entry.id   AF-A0A7T2S289-F1
#
_cell.length_a   1.000
_cell.length_b   1.000
_cell.length_c   1.000
_cell.angle_alpha   90.00
_cell.angle_beta   90.00
_cell.angle_gamma   90.00
#
_symmetry.space_group_name_H-M   'P 1'
#
loop_
_entity.id
_entity.type
_entity.pdbx_description
1 polymer ?
#
loop_
_entity_poly.entity_id
_entity_poly.type
_entity_poly.pdbx_seq_one_letter_code
_entity_poly.pdbx_strand_id
1 'polypeptide(L)'
;MALRILHVGKFFPPYRGGMEVFLADLVHEQRRQGIDAHALVHGDPLPDDPSWLERVPVQFNLVYAPMAIGFRRALGRAIERVQPDVLHMHLPNNSALWALTLPIARRVPWVIHWHSDVVVSNIKWSVALAYMLYRPFEQALLERAQQVFATSPPYLEASNALRAWRGKCEIVPLGLDLRNIPPPAALSPGQGWRSETRLRLLSIGRLTYYKGFETLIRAVSTMPGVELLIAGEGELRTSLEALIRQCTPEGRPTPVRLTGAVSDGEKHALFASCDIFCLASRERTEAFGIVLLEAMLHGKPCLVTDLPGSGMPWVVAHAHAGLHVPFEDQDAWRSSIARLQHNTALRQRLGQSGHKALHRFFSIGPCEQSVARHYRSLAPDTRPAKPRQDLLVVISTRNNETEIGHLIRRVHALVKASVLVVDNRSTDATCHEAEECGARVLRPLLAMTNWGSLQTGLRYAQTHGFQTVVTIDAEGRYEVEELPALLAQREQADMVVAYFSERNSLVRRIAWQWFRWLTGFGLRDFVSGFRLYNRQALETATSTQATMLDYQDIGTLLLMRRQGLRIAEVALPLHTARVNRSKIFRSWGNAVRYAAVSSLLSIAHGRARQRPLRPPR
;
A
#
# COMPACT_ATOMS: atom_id res chain seq x y z
N MET A 1 -2.81 14.49 -5.62
CA MET A 1 -3.72 14.51 -4.45
C MET A 1 -3.34 13.38 -3.52
N ALA A 2 -3.79 13.41 -2.27
CA ALA A 2 -3.78 12.24 -1.38
C ALA A 2 -4.54 11.09 -2.04
N LEU A 3 -3.97 9.88 -2.00
CA LEU A 3 -4.63 8.65 -2.41
C LEU A 3 -5.88 8.43 -1.55
N ARG A 4 -7.05 8.16 -2.15
CA ARG A 4 -8.31 7.90 -1.42
C ARG A 4 -8.61 6.42 -1.34
N ILE A 5 -8.69 5.86 -0.14
CA ILE A 5 -8.92 4.41 0.07
C ILE A 5 -10.24 4.21 0.79
N LEU A 6 -11.06 3.27 0.31
CA LEU A 6 -12.23 2.80 1.03
C LEU A 6 -11.99 1.38 1.52
N HIS A 7 -11.92 1.20 2.83
CA HIS A 7 -11.86 -0.09 3.47
C HIS A 7 -13.26 -0.67 3.66
N VAL A 8 -13.43 -1.94 3.34
CA VAL A 8 -14.63 -2.73 3.67
C VAL A 8 -14.25 -3.74 4.75
N GLY A 9 -14.48 -3.37 6.00
CA GLY A 9 -14.16 -4.16 7.18
C GLY A 9 -15.35 -4.95 7.70
N LYS A 10 -15.08 -5.95 8.56
CA LYS A 10 -16.15 -6.68 9.24
C LYS A 10 -16.73 -5.81 10.35
N PHE A 11 -15.96 -5.52 11.39
CA PHE A 11 -16.30 -4.53 12.42
C PHE A 11 -15.15 -3.52 12.59
N PHE A 12 -15.28 -2.64 13.58
CA PHE A 12 -14.27 -1.67 14.00
C PHE A 12 -14.38 -1.49 15.53
N PRO A 13 -13.31 -1.14 16.28
CA PRO A 13 -13.41 -0.83 17.71
C PRO A 13 -14.64 0.03 18.04
N PRO A 14 -15.41 -0.26 19.12
CA PRO A 14 -15.06 -1.07 20.29
C PRO A 14 -15.26 -2.58 20.12
N TYR A 15 -15.71 -3.06 18.95
CA TYR A 15 -15.75 -4.50 18.68
C TYR A 15 -14.33 -5.07 18.75
N ARG A 16 -14.18 -6.19 19.47
CA ARG A 16 -12.88 -6.78 19.76
C ARG A 16 -12.56 -7.92 18.81
N GLY A 17 -11.40 -7.84 18.17
CA GLY A 17 -10.87 -8.89 17.31
C GLY A 17 -9.61 -8.42 16.58
N GLY A 18 -8.82 -9.38 16.09
CA GLY A 18 -7.58 -9.07 15.40
C GLY A 18 -7.79 -8.28 14.11
N MET A 19 -8.84 -8.60 13.34
CA MET A 19 -9.15 -7.89 12.10
C MET A 19 -9.57 -6.44 12.38
N GLU A 20 -10.36 -6.24 13.43
CA GLU A 20 -10.86 -4.94 13.88
C GLU A 20 -9.72 -4.04 14.36
N VAL A 21 -8.83 -4.57 15.21
CA VAL A 21 -7.64 -3.85 15.70
C VAL A 21 -6.72 -3.49 14.54
N PHE A 22 -6.41 -4.45 13.66
CA PHE A 22 -5.55 -4.18 12.51
C PHE A 22 -6.15 -3.15 11.55
N LEU A 23 -7.44 -3.23 11.25
CA LEU A 23 -8.11 -2.25 10.39
C LEU A 23 -8.02 -0.84 11.00
N ALA A 24 -8.24 -0.72 12.31
CA ALA A 24 -8.09 0.56 13.00
C ALA A 24 -6.67 1.09 12.88
N ASP A 25 -5.66 0.30 13.25
CA ASP A 25 -4.25 0.71 13.20
C ASP A 25 -3.84 1.10 11.78
N LEU A 26 -4.22 0.32 10.78
CA LEU A 26 -3.90 0.57 9.38
C LEU A 26 -4.52 1.88 8.88
N VAL A 27 -5.81 2.13 9.14
CA VAL A 27 -6.48 3.37 8.71
C VAL A 27 -5.86 4.59 9.38
N HIS A 28 -5.56 4.52 10.69
CA HIS A 28 -4.90 5.63 11.38
C HIS A 28 -3.51 5.91 10.80
N GLU A 29 -2.72 4.86 10.53
CA GLU A 29 -1.38 5.02 9.96
C GLU A 29 -1.42 5.59 8.54
N GLN A 30 -2.35 5.12 7.70
CA GLN A 30 -2.57 5.65 6.36
C GLN A 30 -2.90 7.15 6.40
N ARG A 31 -3.85 7.55 7.26
CA ARG A 31 -4.25 8.95 7.42
C ARG A 31 -3.09 9.82 7.90
N ARG A 32 -2.27 9.31 8.82
CA ARG A 32 -1.05 9.98 9.28
C ARG A 32 -0.03 10.17 8.15
N GLN A 33 0.06 9.22 7.21
CA GLN A 33 0.91 9.31 6.03
C GLN A 33 0.29 10.11 4.86
N GLY A 34 -0.87 10.75 5.08
CA GLY A 34 -1.53 11.58 4.09
C GLY A 34 -2.32 10.80 3.04
N ILE A 35 -2.68 9.55 3.30
CA ILE A 35 -3.69 8.80 2.54
C ILE A 35 -5.05 9.13 3.14
N ASP A 36 -6.00 9.54 2.30
CA ASP A 36 -7.37 9.80 2.74
C ASP A 36 -8.15 8.47 2.82
N ALA A 37 -7.91 7.75 3.91
CA ALA A 37 -8.50 6.44 4.16
C ALA A 37 -9.85 6.56 4.90
N HIS A 38 -10.82 5.80 4.41
CA HIS A 38 -12.17 5.67 4.96
C HIS A 38 -12.47 4.19 5.27
N ALA A 39 -13.40 3.93 6.18
CA ALA A 39 -13.84 2.58 6.50
C ALA A 39 -15.37 2.47 6.52
N LEU A 40 -15.89 1.43 5.88
CA LEU A 40 -17.28 0.99 5.97
C LEU A 40 -17.33 -0.38 6.63
N VAL A 41 -18.02 -0.48 7.76
CA VAL A 41 -18.02 -1.68 8.62
C VAL A 41 -19.43 -1.99 9.14
N HIS A 42 -19.59 -3.14 9.78
CA HIS A 42 -20.79 -3.42 10.57
C HIS A 42 -20.74 -2.76 11.95
N GLY A 43 -21.92 -2.47 12.49
CA GLY A 43 -22.12 -1.95 13.84
C GLY A 43 -23.14 -0.82 13.88
N ASP A 44 -23.56 -0.46 15.07
CA ASP A 44 -24.41 0.72 15.29
C ASP A 44 -23.53 1.98 15.31
N PRO A 45 -23.93 3.09 14.65
CA PRO A 45 -23.21 4.35 14.70
C PRO A 45 -22.99 4.82 16.14
N LEU A 46 -21.78 5.27 16.45
CA LEU A 46 -21.43 5.80 17.77
C LEU A 46 -21.31 7.33 17.72
N PRO A 47 -21.58 8.06 18.82
CA PRO A 47 -21.49 9.52 18.86
C PRO A 47 -20.10 10.06 18.47
N ASP A 48 -19.05 9.33 18.84
CA ASP A 48 -17.65 9.73 18.62
C ASP A 48 -17.04 9.12 17.33
N ASP A 49 -17.85 8.47 16.49
CA ASP A 49 -17.34 7.95 15.21
C ASP A 49 -16.87 9.11 14.32
N PRO A 50 -15.62 9.05 13.82
CA PRO A 50 -15.10 10.10 12.96
C PRO A 50 -15.78 10.06 11.58
N SER A 51 -15.79 11.19 10.87
CA SER A 51 -16.47 11.33 9.56
C SER A 51 -15.98 10.38 8.47
N TRP A 52 -14.80 9.76 8.64
CA TRP A 52 -14.23 8.78 7.73
C TRP A 52 -14.65 7.33 8.03
N LEU A 53 -15.32 7.08 9.15
CA LEU A 53 -15.86 5.77 9.55
C LEU A 53 -17.38 5.75 9.42
N GLU A 54 -17.92 4.77 8.69
CA GLU A 54 -19.35 4.54 8.60
C GLU A 54 -19.68 3.13 9.07
N ARG A 55 -20.64 3.02 10.00
CA ARG A 55 -21.12 1.74 10.52
C ARG A 55 -22.52 1.43 9.99
N VAL A 56 -22.72 0.19 9.60
CA VAL A 56 -24.00 -0.31 9.10
C VAL A 56 -24.59 -1.30 10.11
N PRO A 57 -25.75 -1.00 10.70
CA PRO A 57 -26.40 -1.88 11.66
C PRO A 57 -26.66 -3.29 11.12
N VAL A 58 -26.41 -4.28 11.97
CA VAL A 58 -26.63 -5.71 11.67
C VAL A 58 -28.04 -6.08 12.10
N GLN A 59 -28.85 -6.63 11.20
CA GLN A 59 -30.22 -7.04 11.53
C GLN A 59 -30.27 -8.45 12.14
N PHE A 60 -29.40 -9.36 11.69
CA PHE A 60 -29.29 -10.71 12.24
C PHE A 60 -27.94 -11.33 11.90
N ASN A 61 -27.57 -12.41 12.59
CA ASN A 61 -26.39 -13.22 12.26
C ASN A 61 -26.83 -14.52 11.56
N LEU A 62 -26.29 -14.79 10.38
CA LEU A 62 -26.40 -16.10 9.75
C LEU A 62 -25.23 -16.96 10.19
N VAL A 63 -25.47 -17.90 11.11
CA VAL A 63 -24.41 -18.62 11.84
C VAL A 63 -23.50 -17.61 12.57
N TYR A 64 -22.31 -17.31 12.05
CA TYR A 64 -21.36 -16.33 12.61
C TYR A 64 -21.14 -15.10 11.70
N ALA A 65 -21.86 -15.04 10.56
CA ALA A 65 -21.74 -13.99 9.58
C ALA A 65 -22.79 -12.88 9.83
N PRO A 66 -22.38 -11.63 10.07
CA PRO A 66 -23.31 -10.53 10.28
C PRO A 66 -24.04 -10.17 9.00
N MET A 67 -25.37 -10.12 9.03
CA MET A 67 -26.20 -9.75 7.88
C MET A 67 -26.73 -8.33 8.07
N ALA A 68 -26.23 -7.42 7.22
CA ALA A 68 -26.69 -6.05 7.14
C ALA A 68 -27.34 -5.78 5.77
N ILE A 69 -28.67 -5.71 5.73
CA ILE A 69 -29.46 -5.50 4.49
C ILE A 69 -29.11 -4.14 3.86
N GLY A 70 -28.85 -3.12 4.70
CA GLY A 70 -28.45 -1.78 4.26
C GLY A 70 -27.05 -1.70 3.66
N PHE A 71 -26.20 -2.71 3.83
CA PHE A 71 -24.77 -2.62 3.52
C PHE A 71 -24.52 -2.38 2.03
N ARG A 72 -25.29 -3.02 1.14
CA ARG A 72 -25.18 -2.79 -0.30
C ARG A 72 -25.39 -1.33 -0.69
N ARG A 73 -26.42 -0.70 -0.13
CA ARG A 73 -26.75 0.72 -0.39
C ARG A 73 -25.69 1.63 0.23
N ALA A 74 -25.24 1.34 1.45
CA ALA A 74 -24.18 2.07 2.11
C ALA A 74 -22.86 2.03 1.31
N LEU A 75 -22.48 0.85 0.81
CA LEU A 75 -21.29 0.68 -0.04
C LEU A 75 -21.37 1.51 -1.32
N GLY A 76 -22.53 1.52 -2.00
CA GLY A 76 -22.75 2.39 -3.17
C GLY A 76 -22.54 3.87 -2.86
N ARG A 77 -23.23 4.37 -1.82
CA ARG A 77 -23.10 5.78 -1.38
C ARG A 77 -21.68 6.13 -0.94
N ALA A 78 -21.01 5.23 -0.22
CA ALA A 78 -19.64 5.43 0.23
C ALA A 78 -18.69 5.53 -0.97
N ILE A 79 -18.84 4.69 -2.00
CA ILE A 79 -18.03 4.77 -3.23
C ILE A 79 -18.30 6.09 -3.98
N GLU A 80 -19.55 6.54 -4.07
CA GLU A 80 -19.89 7.81 -4.72
C GLU A 80 -19.34 9.02 -3.96
N ARG A 81 -19.46 9.02 -2.63
CA ARG A 81 -18.98 10.09 -1.74
C ARG A 81 -17.45 10.15 -1.70
N VAL A 82 -16.81 9.02 -1.42
CA VAL A 82 -15.35 8.94 -1.24
C VAL A 82 -14.64 8.95 -2.59
N GLN A 83 -15.24 8.41 -3.64
CA GLN A 83 -14.62 8.23 -4.96
C GLN A 83 -13.25 7.53 -4.85
N PRO A 84 -13.16 6.34 -4.23
CA PRO A 84 -11.88 5.73 -3.90
C PRO A 84 -11.03 5.41 -5.14
N ASP A 85 -9.71 5.51 -4.96
CA ASP A 85 -8.69 5.00 -5.88
C ASP A 85 -8.54 3.48 -5.78
N VAL A 86 -8.69 2.94 -4.57
CA VAL A 86 -8.68 1.50 -4.31
C VAL A 86 -9.76 1.15 -3.28
N LEU A 87 -10.44 0.04 -3.52
CA LEU A 87 -11.34 -0.60 -2.57
C LEU A 87 -10.56 -1.72 -1.86
N HIS A 88 -10.33 -1.59 -0.55
CA HIS A 88 -9.57 -2.56 0.24
C HIS A 88 -10.52 -3.40 1.11
N MET A 89 -10.67 -4.67 0.79
CA MET A 89 -11.60 -5.58 1.47
C MET A 89 -10.85 -6.45 2.47
N HIS A 90 -11.33 -6.53 3.70
CA HIS A 90 -10.77 -7.42 4.72
C HIS A 90 -11.63 -8.68 4.80
N LEU A 91 -11.12 -9.81 4.33
CA LEU A 91 -11.81 -11.12 4.34
C LEU A 91 -11.30 -11.98 5.50
N PRO A 92 -12.15 -12.84 6.12
CA PRO A 92 -13.49 -13.23 5.68
C PRO A 92 -14.60 -12.28 6.16
N ASN A 93 -15.28 -11.64 5.21
CA ASN A 93 -16.35 -10.67 5.43
C ASN A 93 -17.38 -10.76 4.30
N ASN A 94 -18.58 -11.23 4.63
CA ASN A 94 -19.68 -11.39 3.68
C ASN A 94 -20.16 -10.06 3.07
N SER A 95 -19.97 -8.93 3.73
CA SER A 95 -20.36 -7.63 3.18
C SER A 95 -19.51 -7.19 1.99
N ALA A 96 -18.28 -7.71 1.87
CA ALA A 96 -17.46 -7.50 0.69
C ALA A 96 -18.11 -8.07 -0.58
N LEU A 97 -18.95 -9.12 -0.45
CA LEU A 97 -19.64 -9.74 -1.59
C LEU A 97 -20.56 -8.74 -2.32
N TRP A 98 -21.07 -7.71 -1.62
CA TRP A 98 -21.92 -6.70 -2.25
C TRP A 98 -21.20 -5.93 -3.36
N ALA A 99 -19.86 -5.84 -3.33
CA ALA A 99 -19.07 -5.23 -4.39
C ALA A 99 -19.23 -5.94 -5.74
N LEU A 100 -19.47 -7.26 -5.75
CA LEU A 100 -19.80 -8.03 -6.95
C LEU A 100 -21.09 -7.55 -7.62
N THR A 101 -22.02 -6.95 -6.86
CA THR A 101 -23.35 -6.56 -7.34
C THR A 101 -23.45 -5.08 -7.75
N LEU A 102 -22.39 -4.29 -7.57
CA LEU A 102 -22.39 -2.84 -7.79
C LEU A 102 -21.50 -2.47 -8.98
N PRO A 103 -22.05 -1.98 -10.11
CA PRO A 103 -21.25 -1.55 -11.26
C PRO A 103 -20.20 -0.48 -10.94
N ILE A 104 -20.49 0.43 -10.00
CA ILE A 104 -19.54 1.46 -9.58
C ILE A 104 -18.36 0.88 -8.79
N ALA A 105 -18.60 -0.10 -7.92
CA ALA A 105 -17.52 -0.87 -7.29
C ALA A 105 -16.73 -1.65 -8.36
N ARG A 106 -17.44 -2.17 -9.38
CA ARG A 106 -16.85 -2.84 -10.55
C ARG A 106 -15.99 -1.93 -11.47
N ARG A 107 -15.74 -0.66 -11.12
CA ARG A 107 -14.83 0.25 -11.82
C ARG A 107 -13.59 0.67 -11.01
N VAL A 108 -13.57 0.37 -9.72
CA VAL A 108 -12.45 0.67 -8.82
C VAL A 108 -11.54 -0.56 -8.73
N PRO A 109 -10.20 -0.42 -8.74
CA PRO A 109 -9.28 -1.49 -8.38
C PRO A 109 -9.54 -2.04 -6.97
N TRP A 110 -9.50 -3.36 -6.81
CA TRP A 110 -9.76 -4.08 -5.57
C TRP A 110 -8.48 -4.71 -5.04
N VAL A 111 -8.28 -4.53 -3.75
CA VAL A 111 -7.26 -5.21 -2.96
C VAL A 111 -7.95 -5.99 -1.85
N ILE A 112 -7.47 -7.20 -1.57
CA ILE A 112 -8.00 -8.03 -0.49
C ILE A 112 -6.91 -8.23 0.56
N HIS A 113 -7.20 -7.92 1.83
CA HIS A 113 -6.44 -8.43 2.96
C HIS A 113 -7.08 -9.75 3.41
N TRP A 114 -6.34 -10.84 3.27
CA TRP A 114 -6.78 -12.18 3.63
C TRP A 114 -6.38 -12.50 5.07
N HIS A 115 -7.28 -12.25 6.02
CA HIS A 115 -7.01 -12.45 7.44
C HIS A 115 -7.07 -13.91 7.87
N SER A 116 -7.97 -14.71 7.30
CA SER A 116 -8.07 -16.13 7.60
C SER A 116 -8.89 -16.86 6.54
N ASP A 117 -8.59 -18.14 6.30
CA ASP A 117 -9.48 -19.05 5.60
C ASP A 117 -10.79 -19.25 6.40
N VAL A 118 -11.91 -19.46 5.72
CA VAL A 118 -13.11 -20.02 6.35
C VAL A 118 -12.89 -21.52 6.50
N VAL A 119 -12.40 -21.94 7.67
CA VAL A 119 -12.16 -23.35 7.96
C VAL A 119 -13.47 -24.03 8.34
N VAL A 120 -13.87 -25.02 7.57
CA VAL A 120 -14.97 -25.91 7.92
C VAL A 120 -14.39 -26.99 8.85
N SER A 121 -14.56 -26.81 10.16
CA SER A 121 -14.23 -27.88 11.11
C SER A 121 -15.30 -28.97 11.07
N ASN A 122 -14.90 -30.23 11.35
CA ASN A 122 -15.75 -31.43 11.28
C ASN A 122 -16.93 -31.45 12.28
N ILE A 123 -17.16 -30.39 13.05
CA ILE A 123 -18.08 -30.36 14.18
C ILE A 123 -19.52 -29.97 13.77
N LYS A 124 -19.71 -29.25 12.65
CA LYS A 124 -21.05 -28.73 12.23
C LYS A 124 -21.27 -28.77 10.71
N TRP A 125 -22.04 -29.74 10.21
CA TRP A 125 -22.50 -29.85 8.81
C TRP A 125 -23.06 -28.53 8.26
N SER A 126 -23.80 -27.78 9.08
CA SER A 126 -24.40 -26.50 8.68
C SER A 126 -23.37 -25.46 8.23
N VAL A 127 -22.17 -25.46 8.84
CA VAL A 127 -21.06 -24.58 8.45
C VAL A 127 -20.48 -25.02 7.11
N ALA A 128 -20.38 -26.33 6.87
CA ALA A 128 -19.94 -26.87 5.58
C ALA A 128 -20.89 -26.45 4.44
N LEU A 129 -22.19 -26.55 4.66
CA LEU A 129 -23.21 -26.14 3.70
C LEU A 129 -23.19 -24.62 3.46
N ALA A 130 -23.11 -23.82 4.53
CA ALA A 130 -23.00 -22.37 4.41
C ALA A 130 -21.74 -21.96 3.64
N TYR A 131 -20.61 -22.64 3.89
CA TYR A 131 -19.37 -22.39 3.17
C TYR A 131 -19.46 -22.81 1.69
N MET A 132 -20.13 -23.93 1.38
CA MET A 132 -20.38 -24.34 -0.01
C MET A 132 -21.10 -23.25 -0.81
N LEU A 133 -22.06 -22.56 -0.19
CA LEU A 133 -22.79 -21.45 -0.81
C LEU A 133 -21.98 -20.14 -0.85
N TYR A 134 -21.11 -19.91 0.14
CA TYR A 134 -20.26 -18.72 0.22
C TYR A 134 -19.07 -18.78 -0.75
N ARG A 135 -18.46 -19.97 -0.91
CA ARG A 135 -17.21 -20.18 -1.65
C ARG A 135 -17.23 -19.63 -3.09
N PRO A 136 -18.30 -19.81 -3.91
CA PRO A 136 -18.32 -19.23 -5.25
C PRO A 136 -18.15 -17.70 -5.26
N PHE A 137 -18.77 -17.01 -4.30
CA PHE A 137 -18.68 -15.56 -4.20
C PHE A 137 -17.32 -15.10 -3.65
N GLU A 138 -16.77 -15.83 -2.68
CA GLU A 138 -15.40 -15.64 -2.21
C GLU A 138 -14.40 -15.78 -3.38
N GLN A 139 -14.52 -16.82 -4.19
CA GLN A 139 -13.67 -17.05 -5.35
C GLN A 139 -13.86 -15.97 -6.42
N ALA A 140 -15.08 -15.48 -6.64
CA ALA A 140 -15.32 -14.36 -7.55
C ALA A 140 -14.72 -13.03 -7.05
N LEU A 141 -14.71 -12.78 -5.73
CA LEU A 141 -13.99 -11.64 -5.16
C LEU A 141 -12.49 -11.79 -5.39
N LEU A 142 -11.93 -12.97 -5.08
CA LEU A 142 -10.52 -13.27 -5.29
C LEU A 142 -10.14 -13.12 -6.74
N GLU A 143 -10.89 -13.70 -7.69
CA GLU A 143 -10.68 -13.58 -9.14
C GLU A 143 -10.61 -12.12 -9.59
N ARG A 144 -11.52 -11.29 -9.10
CA ARG A 144 -11.65 -9.90 -9.51
C ARG A 144 -10.62 -8.96 -8.86
N ALA A 145 -10.10 -9.31 -7.68
CA ALA A 145 -9.07 -8.53 -7.01
C ALA A 145 -7.78 -8.47 -7.83
N GLN A 146 -7.16 -7.30 -7.89
CA GLN A 146 -5.87 -7.12 -8.56
C GLN A 146 -4.71 -7.58 -7.67
N GLN A 147 -4.88 -7.51 -6.35
CA GLN A 147 -3.87 -7.92 -5.38
C GLN A 147 -4.55 -8.55 -4.16
N VAL A 148 -3.92 -9.60 -3.62
CA VAL A 148 -4.28 -10.20 -2.34
C VAL A 148 -3.09 -10.12 -1.39
N PHE A 149 -3.31 -9.74 -0.14
CA PHE A 149 -2.32 -9.75 0.93
C PHE A 149 -2.60 -10.92 1.86
N ALA A 150 -1.63 -11.84 1.97
CA ALA A 150 -1.66 -12.91 2.94
C ALA A 150 -0.75 -12.56 4.12
N THR A 151 -1.14 -13.02 5.32
CA THR A 151 -0.52 -12.58 6.58
C THR A 151 0.85 -13.19 6.85
N SER A 152 1.16 -14.36 6.29
CA SER A 152 2.46 -15.02 6.46
C SER A 152 2.71 -16.06 5.37
N PRO A 153 3.98 -16.41 5.09
CA PRO A 153 4.33 -17.44 4.11
C PRO A 153 3.64 -18.80 4.34
N PRO A 154 3.72 -19.43 5.53
CA PRO A 154 3.10 -20.74 5.72
C PRO A 154 1.58 -20.71 5.61
N TYR A 155 0.95 -19.57 5.92
CA TYR A 155 -0.50 -19.42 5.76
C TYR A 155 -0.91 -19.41 4.29
N LEU A 156 -0.20 -18.65 3.45
CA LEU A 156 -0.43 -18.60 2.01
C LEU A 156 -0.18 -19.98 1.36
N GLU A 157 0.89 -20.67 1.77
CA GLU A 157 1.22 -21.99 1.26
C GLU A 157 0.14 -23.02 1.61
N ALA A 158 -0.40 -22.98 2.83
CA ALA A 158 -1.42 -23.92 3.27
C ALA A 158 -2.86 -23.54 2.87
N SER A 159 -3.10 -22.31 2.37
CA SER A 159 -4.44 -21.85 2.02
C SER A 159 -4.97 -22.52 0.76
N ASN A 160 -6.10 -23.23 0.92
CA ASN A 160 -6.78 -23.86 -0.20
C ASN A 160 -7.58 -22.84 -1.03
N ALA A 161 -8.14 -21.82 -0.38
CA ALA A 161 -8.92 -20.78 -1.03
C ALA A 161 -8.06 -19.89 -1.94
N LEU A 162 -6.81 -19.62 -1.54
CA LEU A 162 -5.89 -18.77 -2.30
C LEU A 162 -5.10 -19.53 -3.38
N ARG A 163 -5.19 -20.87 -3.43
CA ARG A 163 -4.33 -21.71 -4.28
C ARG A 163 -4.33 -21.28 -5.75
N ALA A 164 -5.51 -21.00 -6.32
CA ALA A 164 -5.66 -20.57 -7.72
C ALA A 164 -5.13 -19.15 -7.99
N TRP A 165 -4.94 -18.35 -6.94
CA TRP A 165 -4.65 -16.92 -7.02
C TRP A 165 -3.27 -16.57 -6.43
N ARG A 166 -2.42 -17.56 -6.16
CA ARG A 166 -1.07 -17.34 -5.57
C ARG A 166 -0.23 -16.34 -6.36
N GLY A 167 -0.37 -16.29 -7.69
CA GLY A 167 0.39 -15.37 -8.55
C GLY A 167 0.10 -13.89 -8.31
N LYS A 168 -0.98 -13.54 -7.61
CA LYS A 168 -1.31 -12.18 -7.18
C LYS A 168 -1.39 -12.03 -5.66
N CYS A 169 -0.85 -13.00 -4.93
CA CYS A 169 -0.73 -12.92 -3.48
C CYS A 169 0.64 -12.34 -3.11
N GLU A 170 0.66 -11.40 -2.18
CA GLU A 170 1.87 -10.85 -1.57
C GLU A 170 1.81 -11.12 -0.06
N ILE A 171 2.96 -11.38 0.56
CA ILE A 171 3.04 -11.50 2.01
C ILE A 171 3.12 -10.11 2.63
N VAL A 172 2.08 -9.73 3.37
CA VAL A 172 2.06 -8.51 4.18
C VAL A 172 1.67 -8.92 5.61
N PRO A 173 2.65 -9.04 6.53
CA PRO A 173 2.38 -9.34 7.92
C PRO A 173 1.49 -8.29 8.57
N LEU A 174 0.65 -8.71 9.52
CA LEU A 174 -0.14 -7.77 10.31
C LEU A 174 0.78 -6.99 11.24
N GLY A 175 0.49 -5.70 11.41
CA GLY A 175 1.24 -4.79 12.28
C GLY A 175 0.37 -4.23 13.41
N LEU A 176 1.02 -3.75 14.47
CA LEU A 176 0.40 -3.07 15.60
C LEU A 176 0.84 -1.60 15.64
N ASP A 177 -0.07 -0.68 15.97
CA ASP A 177 0.30 0.72 16.25
C ASP A 177 0.94 0.83 17.64
N LEU A 178 2.22 1.20 17.67
CA LEU A 178 3.01 1.31 18.88
C LEU A 178 2.96 2.69 19.54
N ARG A 179 2.22 3.65 18.97
CA ARG A 179 2.15 5.03 19.48
C ARG A 179 0.97 5.27 20.40
N ASN A 180 -0.15 4.60 20.14
CA ASN A 180 -1.39 4.77 20.88
C ASN A 180 -1.69 3.54 21.73
N ILE A 181 -0.76 3.19 22.61
CA ILE A 181 -0.90 2.06 23.51
C ILE A 181 -1.68 2.51 24.75
N PRO A 182 -2.85 1.91 25.05
CA PRO A 182 -3.57 2.20 26.28
C PRO A 182 -2.69 1.97 27.52
N PRO A 183 -2.67 2.88 28.50
CA PRO A 183 -1.93 2.67 29.72
C PRO A 183 -2.49 1.47 30.50
N PRO A 184 -1.63 0.69 31.19
CA PRO A 184 -2.09 -0.35 32.10
C PRO A 184 -3.05 0.21 33.16
N ALA A 185 -4.20 -0.41 33.32
CA ALA A 185 -5.18 -0.07 34.36
C ALA A 185 -5.04 -0.97 35.59
N ALA A 186 -5.62 -0.56 36.73
CA ALA A 186 -5.73 -1.42 37.88
C ALA A 186 -6.55 -2.67 37.53
N LEU A 187 -6.05 -3.85 37.93
CA LEU A 187 -6.77 -5.10 37.73
C LEU A 187 -7.95 -5.19 38.71
N SER A 188 -9.11 -5.60 38.20
CA SER A 188 -10.27 -5.85 39.05
C SER A 188 -9.99 -6.98 40.07
N PRO A 189 -10.65 -6.98 41.25
CA PRO A 189 -10.48 -8.04 42.24
C PRO A 189 -10.67 -9.44 41.62
N GLY A 190 -9.73 -10.35 41.90
CA GLY A 190 -9.74 -11.72 41.34
C GLY A 190 -9.05 -11.89 39.99
N GLN A 191 -8.66 -10.79 39.32
CA GLN A 191 -7.89 -10.82 38.06
C GLN A 191 -6.37 -10.71 38.27
N GLY A 192 -5.92 -10.45 39.50
CA GLY A 192 -4.49 -10.44 39.87
C GLY A 192 -3.93 -11.85 40.08
N TRP A 193 -2.61 -11.92 40.27
CA TRP A 193 -1.87 -13.15 40.58
C TRP A 193 -1.92 -13.47 42.08
N ARG A 194 -1.82 -14.75 42.45
CA ARG A 194 -1.71 -15.15 43.85
C ARG A 194 -0.30 -14.90 44.41
N SER A 195 -0.20 -14.70 45.71
CA SER A 195 1.08 -14.41 46.40
C SER A 195 2.11 -15.54 46.29
N GLU A 196 1.64 -16.78 46.26
CA GLU A 196 2.44 -18.01 46.23
C GLU A 196 2.87 -18.42 44.81
N THR A 197 2.42 -17.67 43.80
CA THR A 197 2.72 -17.94 42.39
C THR A 197 4.19 -17.66 42.07
N ARG A 198 4.90 -18.68 41.59
CA ARG A 198 6.30 -18.57 41.14
C ARG A 198 6.42 -18.26 39.65
N LEU A 199 5.46 -18.70 38.84
CA LEU A 199 5.43 -18.45 37.40
C LEU A 199 4.01 -18.13 36.94
N ARG A 200 3.87 -16.97 36.28
CA ARG A 200 2.59 -16.39 35.85
C ARG A 200 2.42 -16.55 34.35
N LEU A 201 1.48 -17.41 33.94
CA LEU A 201 1.12 -17.66 32.56
C LEU A 201 -0.14 -16.90 32.19
N LEU A 202 -0.16 -16.28 31.01
CA LEU A 202 -1.32 -15.57 30.50
C LEU A 202 -1.75 -16.16 29.15
N SER A 203 -3.05 -16.32 28.95
CA SER A 203 -3.64 -16.58 27.64
C SER A 203 -4.86 -15.67 27.44
N ILE A 204 -5.01 -15.10 26.24
CA ILE A 204 -6.08 -14.14 25.93
C ILE A 204 -6.78 -14.56 24.63
N GLY A 205 -8.11 -14.62 24.66
CA GLY A 205 -8.91 -14.86 23.46
C GLY A 205 -10.36 -15.25 23.74
N ARG A 206 -11.17 -15.32 22.69
CA ARG A 206 -12.55 -15.83 22.78
C ARG A 206 -12.55 -17.29 23.24
N LEU A 207 -13.41 -17.66 24.19
CA LEU A 207 -13.52 -19.03 24.73
C LEU A 207 -14.24 -19.96 23.74
N THR A 208 -13.56 -20.27 22.64
CA THR A 208 -14.06 -21.04 21.49
C THR A 208 -13.12 -22.21 21.21
N TYR A 209 -13.63 -23.28 20.60
CA TYR A 209 -12.90 -24.55 20.40
C TYR A 209 -11.49 -24.39 19.78
N TYR A 210 -11.36 -23.57 18.73
CA TYR A 210 -10.10 -23.43 18.02
C TYR A 210 -8.97 -22.80 18.85
N LYS A 211 -9.25 -22.17 20.00
CA LYS A 211 -8.24 -21.56 20.87
C LYS A 211 -7.52 -22.57 21.77
N GLY A 212 -8.09 -23.77 21.96
CA GLY A 212 -7.41 -24.87 22.65
C GLY A 212 -7.05 -24.66 24.10
N PHE A 213 -7.83 -23.88 24.84
CA PHE A 213 -7.59 -23.62 26.27
C PHE A 213 -7.57 -24.91 27.11
N GLU A 214 -8.28 -25.95 26.67
CA GLU A 214 -8.32 -27.27 27.31
C GLU A 214 -6.92 -27.87 27.46
N THR A 215 -6.06 -27.74 26.43
CA THR A 215 -4.68 -28.24 26.47
C THR A 215 -3.86 -27.52 27.55
N LEU A 216 -4.00 -26.19 27.64
CA LEU A 216 -3.31 -25.41 28.68
C LEU A 216 -3.81 -25.75 30.09
N ILE A 217 -5.13 -25.89 30.26
CA ILE A 217 -5.72 -26.27 31.56
C ILE A 217 -5.16 -27.61 32.02
N ARG A 218 -5.17 -28.64 31.17
CA ARG A 218 -4.66 -29.97 31.51
C ARG A 218 -3.16 -29.99 31.77
N ALA A 219 -2.39 -29.18 31.03
CA ALA A 219 -0.95 -29.06 31.24
C ALA A 219 -0.63 -28.41 32.60
N VAL A 220 -1.27 -27.28 32.93
CA VAL A 220 -0.94 -26.45 34.09
C VAL A 220 -1.52 -26.95 35.40
N SER A 221 -2.67 -27.63 35.39
CA SER A 221 -3.43 -27.94 36.62
C SER A 221 -2.67 -28.77 37.67
N THR A 222 -1.60 -29.44 37.27
CA THR A 222 -0.77 -30.29 38.12
C THR A 222 0.61 -29.71 38.41
N MET A 223 0.95 -28.54 37.85
CA MET A 223 2.27 -27.94 37.96
C MET A 223 2.43 -27.10 39.25
N PRO A 224 3.41 -27.39 40.11
CA PRO A 224 3.59 -26.67 41.37
C PRO A 224 4.13 -25.25 41.14
N GLY A 225 3.48 -24.27 41.80
CA GLY A 225 3.90 -22.86 41.76
C GLY A 225 3.68 -22.17 40.41
N VAL A 226 2.93 -22.77 39.50
CA VAL A 226 2.55 -22.18 38.20
C VAL A 226 1.08 -21.79 38.24
N GLU A 227 0.79 -20.58 37.78
CA GLU A 227 -0.58 -20.05 37.69
C GLU A 227 -0.88 -19.64 36.26
N LEU A 228 -2.08 -19.97 35.77
CA LEU A 228 -2.57 -19.58 34.46
C LEU A 228 -3.82 -18.72 34.58
N LEU A 229 -3.75 -17.50 34.03
CA LEU A 229 -4.91 -16.65 33.80
C LEU A 229 -5.34 -16.74 32.34
N ILE A 230 -6.62 -16.99 32.13
CA ILE A 230 -7.26 -17.00 30.81
C ILE A 230 -8.26 -15.85 30.76
N ALA A 231 -8.01 -14.86 29.91
CA ALA A 231 -8.89 -13.71 29.75
C ALA A 231 -9.70 -13.77 28.45
N GLY A 232 -11.01 -13.55 28.58
CA GLY A 232 -11.96 -13.58 27.49
C GLY A 232 -13.30 -14.20 27.88
N GLU A 233 -14.25 -14.14 26.95
CA GLU A 233 -15.58 -14.75 27.05
C GLU A 233 -15.84 -15.60 25.81
N GLY A 234 -16.79 -16.53 25.90
CA GLY A 234 -17.21 -17.36 24.79
C GLY A 234 -18.05 -18.56 25.22
N GLU A 235 -18.53 -19.29 24.24
CA GLU A 235 -19.48 -20.39 24.42
C GLU A 235 -18.93 -21.56 25.26
N LEU A 236 -17.60 -21.71 25.35
CA LEU A 236 -16.98 -22.79 26.11
C LEU A 236 -16.73 -22.46 27.58
N ARG A 237 -17.15 -21.30 28.09
CA ARG A 237 -16.87 -20.88 29.47
C ARG A 237 -17.24 -21.98 30.49
N THR A 238 -18.50 -22.42 30.47
CA THR A 238 -19.02 -23.42 31.43
C THR A 238 -18.25 -24.75 31.36
N SER A 239 -17.93 -25.22 30.15
CA SER A 239 -17.15 -26.45 29.97
C SER A 239 -15.71 -26.32 30.44
N LEU A 240 -15.09 -25.14 30.26
CA LEU A 240 -13.73 -24.89 30.73
C LEU A 240 -13.69 -24.79 32.26
N GLU A 241 -14.67 -24.16 32.90
CA GLU A 241 -14.80 -24.13 34.36
C GLU A 241 -14.97 -25.54 34.95
N ALA A 242 -15.78 -26.39 34.30
CA ALA A 242 -15.93 -27.79 34.70
C ALA A 242 -14.61 -28.57 34.55
N LEU A 243 -13.87 -28.35 33.46
CA LEU A 243 -12.56 -28.97 33.24
C LEU A 243 -11.54 -28.52 34.30
N ILE A 244 -11.51 -27.23 34.66
CA ILE A 244 -10.64 -26.70 35.72
C ILE A 244 -10.95 -27.39 37.05
N ARG A 245 -12.24 -27.54 37.42
CA ARG A 245 -12.64 -28.26 38.63
C ARG A 245 -12.20 -29.73 38.60
N GLN A 246 -12.38 -30.41 37.47
CA GLN A 246 -11.98 -31.81 37.29
C GLN A 246 -10.46 -32.00 37.42
N CYS A 247 -9.67 -31.07 36.89
CA CYS A 247 -8.20 -31.19 36.88
C CYS A 247 -7.54 -30.68 38.16
N THR A 248 -8.25 -29.96 39.03
CA THR A 248 -7.70 -29.41 40.28
C THR A 248 -7.92 -30.39 41.44
N PRO A 249 -6.87 -30.95 42.06
CA PRO A 249 -7.02 -31.83 43.21
C PRO A 249 -7.68 -31.13 44.40
N GLU A 250 -8.49 -31.88 45.17
CA GLU A 250 -9.11 -31.37 46.40
C GLU A 250 -8.05 -30.87 47.40
N GLY A 251 -8.36 -29.75 48.07
CA GLY A 251 -7.46 -29.13 49.07
C GLY A 251 -6.30 -28.31 48.50
N ARG A 252 -6.17 -28.16 47.18
CA ARG A 252 -5.15 -27.28 46.55
C ARG A 252 -5.75 -25.99 45.99
N PRO A 253 -5.00 -24.87 46.01
CA PRO A 253 -5.40 -23.65 45.32
C PRO A 253 -5.56 -23.90 43.82
N THR A 254 -6.68 -23.46 43.23
CA THR A 254 -6.95 -23.61 41.79
C THR A 254 -5.89 -22.84 40.97
N PRO A 255 -5.01 -23.54 40.23
CA PRO A 255 -3.89 -22.93 39.51
C PRO A 255 -4.33 -22.24 38.21
N VAL A 256 -5.56 -22.48 37.74
CA VAL A 256 -6.10 -21.88 36.52
C VAL A 256 -7.35 -21.05 36.85
N ARG A 257 -7.45 -19.83 36.32
CA ARG A 257 -8.65 -18.99 36.44
C ARG A 257 -9.07 -18.37 35.12
N LEU A 258 -10.39 -18.31 34.91
CA LEU A 258 -10.99 -17.52 33.84
C LEU A 258 -11.33 -16.14 34.39
N THR A 259 -10.72 -15.08 33.85
CA THR A 259 -10.94 -13.70 34.34
C THR A 259 -12.18 -13.04 33.76
N GLY A 260 -12.77 -13.66 32.74
CA GLY A 260 -13.82 -13.06 31.91
C GLY A 260 -13.28 -11.98 30.96
N ALA A 261 -14.19 -11.17 30.42
CA ALA A 261 -13.81 -10.02 29.59
C ALA A 261 -13.03 -8.97 30.41
N VAL A 262 -11.93 -8.47 29.83
CA VAL A 262 -11.06 -7.45 30.45
C VAL A 262 -11.01 -6.20 29.57
N SER A 263 -10.99 -4.99 30.12
CA SER A 263 -10.72 -3.76 29.36
C SER A 263 -9.35 -3.79 28.67
N ASP A 264 -9.09 -2.90 27.69
CA ASP A 264 -7.76 -2.84 27.09
C ASP A 264 -6.70 -2.44 28.13
N GLY A 265 -7.00 -1.51 29.04
CA GLY A 265 -6.09 -1.17 30.14
C GLY A 265 -5.78 -2.37 31.05
N GLU A 266 -6.78 -3.17 31.44
CA GLU A 266 -6.56 -4.40 32.21
C GLU A 266 -5.77 -5.44 31.40
N LYS A 267 -6.03 -5.57 30.10
CA LYS A 267 -5.27 -6.44 29.18
C LYS A 267 -3.79 -6.07 29.18
N HIS A 268 -3.46 -4.78 29.07
CA HIS A 268 -2.08 -4.30 29.15
C HIS A 268 -1.46 -4.53 30.54
N ALA A 269 -2.24 -4.42 31.63
CA ALA A 269 -1.75 -4.75 32.98
C ALA A 269 -1.49 -6.25 33.18
N LEU A 270 -2.34 -7.13 32.63
CA LEU A 270 -2.12 -8.57 32.62
C LEU A 270 -0.86 -8.93 31.83
N PHE A 271 -0.68 -8.35 30.65
CA PHE A 271 0.55 -8.52 29.90
C PHE A 271 1.76 -8.02 30.68
N ALA A 272 1.72 -6.83 31.27
CA ALA A 272 2.87 -6.29 32.01
C ALA A 272 3.27 -7.19 33.20
N SER A 273 2.30 -7.78 33.88
CA SER A 273 2.49 -8.55 35.10
C SER A 273 2.73 -10.05 34.90
N CYS A 274 2.49 -10.62 33.71
CA CYS A 274 2.78 -12.03 33.43
C CYS A 274 4.27 -12.29 33.16
N ASP A 275 4.67 -13.55 33.27
CA ASP A 275 6.03 -14.00 32.94
C ASP A 275 6.11 -14.61 31.53
N ILE A 276 5.03 -15.26 31.05
CA ILE A 276 4.97 -15.94 29.75
C ILE A 276 3.55 -15.78 29.18
N PHE A 277 3.45 -15.54 27.88
CA PHE A 277 2.19 -15.59 27.14
C PHE A 277 2.04 -16.92 26.40
N CYS A 278 0.87 -17.56 26.49
CA CYS A 278 0.60 -18.87 25.90
C CYS A 278 -0.55 -18.79 24.89
N LEU A 279 -0.37 -19.38 23.71
CA LEU A 279 -1.42 -19.52 22.70
C LEU A 279 -1.46 -20.97 22.17
N ALA A 280 -2.40 -21.75 22.70
CA ALA A 280 -2.53 -23.18 22.40
C ALA A 280 -3.53 -23.48 21.27
N SER A 281 -3.65 -22.57 20.30
CA SER A 281 -4.65 -22.68 19.24
C SER A 281 -4.54 -24.02 18.48
N ARG A 282 -5.71 -24.60 18.22
CA ARG A 282 -5.92 -25.96 17.68
C ARG A 282 -6.30 -25.99 16.20
N GLU A 283 -6.64 -24.85 15.60
CA GLU A 283 -6.99 -24.78 14.18
C GLU A 283 -6.35 -23.58 13.49
N ARG A 284 -6.13 -23.70 12.19
CA ARG A 284 -5.57 -22.66 11.32
C ARG A 284 -6.48 -21.42 11.16
N THR A 285 -7.68 -21.44 11.75
CA THR A 285 -8.49 -20.23 11.95
C THR A 285 -7.69 -19.17 12.72
N GLU A 286 -6.76 -19.58 13.59
CA GLU A 286 -5.71 -18.71 14.11
C GLU A 286 -4.64 -18.46 13.04
N ALA A 287 -4.86 -17.49 12.17
CA ALA A 287 -4.01 -17.28 11.00
C ALA A 287 -2.68 -16.58 11.28
N PHE A 288 -2.64 -15.72 12.30
CA PHE A 288 -1.45 -14.89 12.60
C PHE A 288 -1.24 -14.70 14.11
N GLY A 289 -2.32 -14.38 14.83
CA GLY A 289 -2.28 -14.17 16.28
C GLY A 289 -1.74 -12.79 16.67
N ILE A 290 -2.48 -11.71 16.38
CA ILE A 290 -2.10 -10.33 16.78
C ILE A 290 -1.80 -10.20 18.28
N VAL A 291 -2.47 -10.99 19.12
CA VAL A 291 -2.22 -11.04 20.57
C VAL A 291 -0.78 -11.43 20.93
N LEU A 292 -0.07 -12.13 20.03
CA LEU A 292 1.38 -12.37 20.18
C LEU A 292 2.18 -11.08 20.06
N LEU A 293 1.78 -10.15 19.18
CA LEU A 293 2.42 -8.85 19.04
C LEU A 293 2.19 -8.00 20.30
N GLU A 294 0.99 -8.07 20.88
CA GLU A 294 0.68 -7.43 22.17
C GLU A 294 1.56 -8.02 23.30
N ALA A 295 1.80 -9.33 23.32
CA ALA A 295 2.73 -9.94 24.28
C ALA A 295 4.19 -9.47 24.06
N MET A 296 4.63 -9.41 22.80
CA MET A 296 5.97 -8.93 22.43
C MET A 296 6.15 -7.44 22.79
N LEU A 297 5.09 -6.63 22.71
CA LEU A 297 5.12 -5.23 23.13
C LEU A 297 5.53 -5.11 24.60
N HIS A 298 5.05 -6.01 25.45
CA HIS A 298 5.43 -6.07 26.88
C HIS A 298 6.68 -6.91 27.14
N GLY A 299 7.42 -7.29 26.09
CA GLY A 299 8.64 -8.09 26.19
C GLY A 299 8.40 -9.46 26.80
N LYS A 300 7.23 -10.08 26.54
CA LYS A 300 6.88 -11.38 27.09
C LYS A 300 7.25 -12.50 26.12
N PRO A 301 7.93 -13.57 26.57
CA PRO A 301 8.16 -14.73 25.75
C PRO A 301 6.82 -15.41 25.41
N CYS A 302 6.69 -15.86 24.16
CA CYS A 302 5.50 -16.54 23.67
C CYS A 302 5.71 -18.06 23.62
N LEU A 303 4.77 -18.83 24.15
CA LEU A 303 4.72 -20.28 24.00
C LEU A 303 3.50 -20.62 23.13
N VAL A 304 3.74 -21.22 21.96
CA VAL A 304 2.68 -21.43 20.97
C VAL A 304 2.65 -22.86 20.47
N THR A 305 1.46 -23.35 20.11
CA THR A 305 1.35 -24.64 19.42
C THR A 305 2.12 -24.60 18.09
N ASP A 306 2.90 -25.62 17.77
CA ASP A 306 3.50 -25.81 16.45
C ASP A 306 2.43 -26.31 15.48
N LEU A 307 1.60 -25.38 15.00
CA LEU A 307 0.42 -25.67 14.20
C LEU A 307 0.73 -25.50 12.70
N PRO A 308 0.79 -26.59 11.91
CA PRO A 308 1.10 -26.50 10.49
C PRO A 308 0.09 -25.64 9.72
N GLY A 309 0.60 -24.80 8.83
CA GLY A 309 -0.22 -23.91 7.99
C GLY A 309 -0.91 -22.76 8.74
N SER A 310 -0.53 -22.52 10.00
CA SER A 310 -0.84 -21.28 10.74
C SER A 310 0.36 -20.32 10.65
N GLY A 311 0.11 -19.01 10.68
CA GLY A 311 1.17 -18.00 10.83
C GLY A 311 1.65 -17.81 12.26
N MET A 312 0.93 -18.34 13.27
CA MET A 312 1.28 -18.17 14.68
C MET A 312 2.68 -18.74 15.04
N PRO A 313 3.07 -19.98 14.65
CA PRO A 313 4.44 -20.45 14.84
C PRO A 313 5.45 -19.59 14.09
N TRP A 314 5.11 -19.15 12.88
CA TRP A 314 6.00 -18.32 12.08
C TRP A 314 6.30 -16.97 12.72
N VAL A 315 5.29 -16.29 13.31
CA VAL A 315 5.48 -15.03 14.03
C VAL A 315 6.48 -15.20 15.18
N VAL A 316 6.33 -16.26 15.98
CA VAL A 316 7.21 -16.54 17.12
C VAL A 316 8.63 -16.89 16.68
N ALA A 317 8.78 -17.76 15.67
CA ALA A 317 10.08 -18.14 15.13
C ALA A 317 10.80 -16.95 14.47
N HIS A 318 10.10 -16.19 13.62
CA HIS A 318 10.67 -15.03 12.92
C HIS A 318 11.12 -13.93 13.88
N ALA A 319 10.42 -13.76 15.00
CA ALA A 319 10.78 -12.82 16.05
C ALA A 319 11.83 -13.36 17.04
N HIS A 320 12.14 -14.66 16.99
CA HIS A 320 12.86 -15.40 18.04
C HIS A 320 12.29 -15.11 19.45
N ALA A 321 10.96 -14.98 19.53
CA ALA A 321 10.26 -14.46 20.70
C ALA A 321 9.81 -15.53 21.69
N GLY A 322 10.12 -16.80 21.43
CA GLY A 322 9.42 -17.88 22.11
C GLY A 322 9.84 -19.28 21.73
N LEU A 323 9.02 -20.24 22.16
CA LEU A 323 9.18 -21.67 21.86
C LEU A 323 7.91 -22.20 21.21
N HIS A 324 8.06 -23.24 20.39
CA HIS A 324 6.96 -23.97 19.80
C HIS A 324 6.75 -25.27 20.56
N VAL A 325 5.48 -25.66 20.71
CA VAL A 325 5.09 -26.89 21.40
C VAL A 325 4.34 -27.78 20.42
N PRO A 326 4.73 -29.05 20.24
CA PRO A 326 4.01 -29.99 19.39
C PRO A 326 2.48 -29.98 19.60
N PHE A 327 1.75 -30.18 18.51
CA PHE A 327 0.28 -30.13 18.49
C PHE A 327 -0.36 -31.15 19.47
N GLU A 328 -1.37 -30.70 20.22
CA GLU A 328 -2.04 -31.39 21.35
C GLU A 328 -1.19 -31.77 22.58
N ASP A 329 0.12 -31.96 22.40
CA ASP A 329 1.02 -32.65 23.34
C ASP A 329 1.15 -31.95 24.71
N GLN A 330 0.40 -32.47 25.69
CA GLN A 330 0.35 -31.92 27.04
C GLN A 330 1.69 -32.02 27.79
N ASP A 331 2.46 -33.09 27.55
CA ASP A 331 3.74 -33.28 28.23
C ASP A 331 4.82 -32.38 27.63
N ALA A 332 4.76 -32.10 26.34
CA ALA A 332 5.58 -31.07 25.72
C ALA A 332 5.24 -29.65 26.23
N TRP A 333 3.94 -29.35 26.47
CA TRP A 333 3.55 -28.09 27.13
C TRP A 333 4.14 -28.00 28.54
N ARG A 334 4.00 -29.05 29.36
CA ARG A 334 4.56 -29.09 30.72
C ARG A 334 6.07 -28.92 30.74
N SER A 335 6.79 -29.67 29.90
CA SER A 335 8.26 -29.59 29.83
C SER A 335 8.74 -28.22 29.34
N SER A 336 8.05 -27.60 28.39
CA SER A 336 8.36 -26.26 27.90
C SER A 336 8.11 -25.18 28.95
N ILE A 337 6.99 -25.27 29.68
CA ILE A 337 6.69 -24.38 30.81
C ILE A 337 7.73 -24.56 31.91
N ALA A 338 8.07 -25.80 32.29
CA ALA A 338 9.08 -26.08 33.32
C ALA A 338 10.47 -25.56 32.91
N ARG A 339 10.87 -25.75 31.65
CA ARG A 339 12.11 -25.18 31.11
C ARG A 339 12.15 -23.68 31.28
N LEU A 340 11.06 -22.98 30.93
CA LEU A 340 10.98 -21.54 31.10
C LEU A 340 10.90 -21.15 32.58
N GLN A 341 10.24 -21.92 33.45
CA GLN A 341 10.17 -21.71 34.91
C GLN A 341 11.58 -21.62 35.53
N HIS A 342 12.45 -22.57 35.16
CA HIS A 342 13.79 -22.70 35.73
C HIS A 342 14.88 -21.89 35.00
N ASN A 343 14.55 -21.19 33.90
CA ASN A 343 15.51 -20.43 33.12
C ASN A 343 15.07 -18.98 32.87
N THR A 344 15.24 -18.14 33.89
CA THR A 344 14.91 -16.71 33.83
C THR A 344 15.69 -15.98 32.73
N ALA A 345 16.96 -16.33 32.51
CA ALA A 345 17.79 -15.73 31.45
C ALA A 345 17.22 -16.02 30.05
N LEU A 346 16.74 -17.24 29.82
CA LEU A 346 16.05 -17.60 28.58
C LEU A 346 14.75 -16.79 28.40
N ARG A 347 13.93 -16.67 29.46
CA ARG A 347 12.68 -15.86 29.40
C ARG A 347 12.97 -14.41 29.00
N GLN A 348 13.95 -13.79 29.66
CA GLN A 348 14.36 -12.40 29.38
C GLN A 348 14.88 -12.25 27.95
N ARG A 349 15.74 -13.16 27.48
CA ARG A 349 16.29 -13.13 26.12
C ARG A 349 15.20 -13.25 25.05
N LEU A 350 14.28 -14.20 25.20
CA LEU A 350 13.16 -14.40 24.28
C LEU A 350 12.23 -13.18 24.25
N GLY A 351 11.88 -12.66 25.43
CA GLY A 351 11.06 -11.46 25.57
C GLY A 351 11.68 -10.22 24.92
N GLN A 352 12.98 -9.98 25.16
CA GLN A 352 13.72 -8.87 24.54
C GLN A 352 13.83 -9.02 23.02
N SER A 353 14.05 -10.24 22.52
CA SER A 353 14.07 -10.50 21.08
C SER A 353 12.72 -10.21 20.44
N GLY A 354 11.63 -10.67 21.05
CA GLY A 354 10.27 -10.41 20.59
C GLY A 354 9.96 -8.91 20.56
N HIS A 355 10.28 -8.18 21.62
CA HIS A 355 10.10 -6.73 21.67
C HIS A 355 10.87 -6.01 20.54
N LYS A 356 12.14 -6.34 20.34
CA LYS A 356 12.95 -5.77 19.25
C LYS A 356 12.38 -6.12 17.86
N ALA A 357 11.95 -7.36 17.67
CA ALA A 357 11.36 -7.82 16.42
C ALA A 357 10.03 -7.14 16.10
N LEU A 358 9.18 -6.89 17.12
CA LEU A 358 7.93 -6.13 16.96
C LEU A 358 8.19 -4.78 16.30
N HIS A 359 9.12 -3.99 16.84
CA HIS A 359 9.46 -2.68 16.27
C HIS A 359 9.96 -2.78 14.82
N ARG A 360 10.76 -3.80 14.51
CA ARG A 360 11.41 -3.97 13.21
C ARG A 360 10.49 -4.51 12.12
N PHE A 361 9.66 -5.50 12.43
CA PHE A 361 8.93 -6.29 11.44
C PHE A 361 7.41 -6.20 11.55
N PHE A 362 6.89 -5.92 12.75
CA PHE A 362 5.47 -6.04 13.05
C PHE A 362 4.86 -4.75 13.63
N SER A 363 5.52 -3.60 13.41
CA SER A 363 4.91 -2.30 13.63
C SER A 363 4.01 -1.93 12.44
N ILE A 364 2.99 -1.11 12.67
CA ILE A 364 2.02 -0.78 11.61
C ILE A 364 2.64 0.01 10.45
N GLY A 365 3.68 0.82 10.71
CA GLY A 365 4.33 1.65 9.70
C GLY A 365 4.89 0.86 8.51
N PRO A 366 5.82 -0.10 8.71
CA PRO A 366 6.33 -0.97 7.64
C PRO A 366 5.23 -1.77 6.92
N CYS A 367 4.22 -2.24 7.66
CA CYS A 367 3.06 -2.93 7.07
C CYS A 367 2.33 -2.01 6.09
N GLU A 368 1.95 -0.81 6.53
CA GLU A 368 1.28 0.19 5.71
C GLU A 368 2.13 0.59 4.51
N GLN A 369 3.44 0.77 4.67
CA GLN A 369 4.33 1.11 3.55
C GLN A 369 4.32 0.03 2.47
N SER A 370 4.26 -1.24 2.87
CA SER A 370 4.10 -2.34 1.94
C SER A 370 2.77 -2.23 1.19
N VAL A 371 1.67 -2.06 1.92
CA VAL A 371 0.32 -1.89 1.36
C VAL A 371 0.24 -0.70 0.40
N ALA A 372 0.74 0.47 0.78
CA ALA A 372 0.68 1.70 0.01
C ALA A 372 1.47 1.62 -1.31
N ARG A 373 2.57 0.85 -1.36
CA ARG A 373 3.29 0.58 -2.63
C ARG A 373 2.38 -0.10 -3.65
N HIS A 374 1.56 -1.06 -3.23
CA HIS A 374 0.61 -1.74 -4.13
C HIS A 374 -0.56 -0.83 -4.51
N TYR A 375 -1.05 0.03 -3.61
CA TYR A 375 -2.10 0.96 -4.03
C TYR A 375 -1.64 1.92 -5.13
N ARG A 376 -0.40 2.43 -5.01
CA ARG A 376 0.18 3.34 -6.01
C ARG A 376 0.40 2.64 -7.36
N SER A 377 0.67 1.33 -7.38
CA SER A 377 0.79 0.60 -8.66
C SER A 377 -0.55 0.35 -9.32
N LEU A 378 -1.64 0.24 -8.55
CA LEU A 378 -3.00 -0.01 -9.06
C LEU A 378 -3.74 1.28 -9.48
N ALA A 379 -3.39 2.41 -8.89
CA ALA A 379 -3.92 3.72 -9.25
C ALA A 379 -2.78 4.67 -9.69
N PRO A 380 -2.08 4.38 -10.82
CA PRO A 380 -0.96 5.19 -11.29
C PRO A 380 -1.41 6.59 -11.72
N ASP A 381 -2.66 6.72 -12.17
CA ASP A 381 -3.31 8.00 -12.47
C ASP A 381 -3.76 8.66 -11.16
N THR A 382 -2.79 9.08 -10.36
CA THR A 382 -3.02 9.93 -9.19
C THR A 382 -3.93 11.08 -9.58
N ARG A 383 -5.06 11.23 -8.88
CA ARG A 383 -6.02 12.30 -9.19
C ARG A 383 -5.28 13.64 -9.20
N PRO A 384 -5.45 14.44 -10.28
CA PRO A 384 -4.59 15.59 -10.53
C PRO A 384 -4.63 16.47 -9.30
N ALA A 385 -3.46 16.80 -8.74
CA ALA A 385 -3.38 17.68 -7.58
C ALA A 385 -4.14 18.99 -7.85
N LYS A 386 -4.65 19.60 -6.77
CA LYS A 386 -5.34 20.89 -6.85
C LYS A 386 -4.45 21.84 -7.66
N PRO A 387 -4.98 22.46 -8.73
CA PRO A 387 -4.15 23.22 -9.64
C PRO A 387 -3.40 24.33 -8.90
N ARG A 388 -2.11 24.44 -9.15
CA ARG A 388 -1.23 25.53 -8.71
C ARG A 388 -0.86 26.37 -9.92
N GLN A 389 -0.87 27.69 -9.74
CA GLN A 389 -0.44 28.62 -10.79
C GLN A 389 1.09 28.70 -10.93
N ASP A 390 1.83 27.97 -10.10
CA ASP A 390 3.29 27.92 -10.12
C ASP A 390 3.80 27.31 -11.44
N LEU A 391 4.94 27.81 -11.90
CA LEU A 391 5.69 27.27 -13.03
C LEU A 391 6.64 26.16 -12.54
N LEU A 392 6.68 25.04 -13.26
CA LEU A 392 7.73 24.04 -13.11
C LEU A 392 8.65 24.05 -14.34
N VAL A 393 9.95 24.15 -14.11
CA VAL A 393 10.95 23.88 -15.14
C VAL A 393 11.52 22.48 -14.91
N VAL A 394 11.29 21.59 -15.87
CA VAL A 394 11.78 20.21 -15.87
C VAL A 394 13.03 20.13 -16.74
N ILE A 395 14.15 19.76 -16.12
CA ILE A 395 15.45 19.63 -16.79
C ILE A 395 15.82 18.14 -16.84
N SER A 396 15.93 17.58 -18.04
CA SER A 396 16.51 16.24 -18.25
C SER A 396 18.02 16.36 -18.40
N THR A 397 18.79 15.53 -17.70
CA THR A 397 20.26 15.60 -17.77
C THR A 397 20.93 14.24 -17.51
N ARG A 398 22.20 14.14 -17.91
CA ARG A 398 23.12 13.06 -17.55
C ARG A 398 24.56 13.54 -17.71
N ASN A 399 25.37 13.36 -16.67
CA ASN A 399 26.77 13.77 -16.61
C ASN A 399 27.00 15.22 -17.05
N ASN A 400 26.37 16.16 -16.35
CA ASN A 400 26.38 17.59 -16.66
C ASN A 400 26.83 18.44 -15.45
N GLU A 401 27.73 17.91 -14.63
CA GLU A 401 28.23 18.54 -13.39
C GLU A 401 28.64 20.00 -13.58
N THR A 402 29.36 20.30 -14.66
CA THR A 402 29.94 21.63 -14.90
C THR A 402 28.92 22.71 -15.29
N GLU A 403 27.78 22.34 -15.89
CA GLU A 403 26.81 23.31 -16.43
C GLU A 403 25.48 23.34 -15.66
N ILE A 404 25.10 22.24 -14.99
CA ILE A 404 23.78 22.11 -14.38
C ILE A 404 23.51 23.19 -13.33
N GLY A 405 24.50 23.52 -12.50
CA GLY A 405 24.37 24.56 -11.49
C GLY A 405 24.18 25.95 -12.10
N HIS A 406 24.87 26.26 -13.21
CA HIS A 406 24.66 27.51 -13.94
C HIS A 406 23.23 27.59 -14.52
N LEU A 407 22.77 26.51 -15.17
CA LEU A 407 21.43 26.44 -15.75
C LEU A 407 20.34 26.68 -14.70
N ILE A 408 20.41 26.02 -13.53
CA ILE A 408 19.44 26.19 -12.44
C ILE A 408 19.44 27.62 -11.90
N ARG A 409 20.63 28.19 -11.65
CA ARG A 409 20.77 29.58 -11.20
C ARG A 409 20.19 30.58 -12.20
N ARG A 410 20.38 30.36 -13.51
CA ARG A 410 19.79 31.20 -14.55
C ARG A 410 18.26 31.08 -14.59
N VAL A 411 17.70 29.88 -14.46
CA VAL A 411 16.24 29.70 -14.37
C VAL A 411 15.68 30.52 -13.20
N HIS A 412 16.28 30.43 -12.01
CA HIS A 412 15.85 31.19 -10.84
C HIS A 412 16.00 32.71 -11.00
N ALA A 413 17.04 33.16 -11.73
CA ALA A 413 17.25 34.58 -12.01
C ALA A 413 16.25 35.15 -13.02
N LEU A 414 15.81 34.35 -13.99
CA LEU A 414 14.92 34.79 -15.08
C LEU A 414 13.45 34.71 -14.72
N VAL A 415 13.04 33.67 -13.97
CA VAL A 415 11.63 33.39 -13.68
C VAL A 415 11.43 32.82 -12.28
N LYS A 416 10.28 33.14 -11.68
CA LYS A 416 9.85 32.51 -10.43
C LYS A 416 9.28 31.12 -10.73
N ALA A 417 10.12 30.09 -10.67
CA ALA A 417 9.76 28.70 -10.94
C ALA A 417 10.32 27.74 -9.90
N SER A 418 9.60 26.64 -9.68
CA SER A 418 10.20 25.42 -9.12
C SER A 418 11.07 24.76 -10.20
N VAL A 419 12.21 24.20 -9.81
CA VAL A 419 13.10 23.47 -10.72
C VAL A 419 13.16 22.01 -10.33
N LEU A 420 12.89 21.14 -11.30
CA LEU A 420 13.01 19.69 -11.16
C LEU A 420 14.04 19.17 -12.14
N VAL A 421 15.09 18.54 -11.63
CA VAL A 421 16.08 17.83 -12.45
C VAL A 421 15.72 16.35 -12.45
N VAL A 422 15.61 15.76 -13.64
CA VAL A 422 15.50 14.30 -13.81
C VAL A 422 16.87 13.81 -14.27
N ASP A 423 17.60 13.23 -13.33
CA ASP A 423 18.95 12.72 -13.54
C ASP A 423 18.90 11.30 -14.10
N ASN A 424 19.28 11.13 -15.37
CA ASN A 424 19.23 9.83 -16.05
C ASN A 424 20.49 8.98 -15.77
N ARG A 425 20.77 8.77 -14.47
CA ARG A 425 21.90 8.00 -13.95
C ARG A 425 23.26 8.64 -14.26
N SER A 426 23.45 9.86 -13.76
CA SER A 426 24.78 10.46 -13.76
C SER A 426 25.75 9.67 -12.88
N THR A 427 27.00 9.67 -13.28
CA THR A 427 28.13 9.03 -12.57
C THR A 427 29.11 10.05 -11.99
N ASP A 428 28.82 11.34 -12.17
CA ASP A 428 29.59 12.49 -11.70
C ASP A 428 28.76 13.26 -10.63
N ALA A 429 29.20 14.45 -10.22
CA ALA A 429 28.52 15.20 -9.14
C ALA A 429 27.24 15.95 -9.59
N THR A 430 26.71 15.72 -10.80
CA THR A 430 25.52 16.41 -11.34
C THR A 430 24.34 16.50 -10.37
N CYS A 431 24.03 15.39 -9.67
CA CYS A 431 22.92 15.37 -8.71
C CYS A 431 23.18 16.30 -7.52
N HIS A 432 24.40 16.28 -6.99
CA HIS A 432 24.78 17.08 -5.83
C HIS A 432 24.74 18.57 -6.17
N GLU A 433 25.36 18.96 -7.29
CA GLU A 433 25.36 20.35 -7.79
C GLU A 433 23.94 20.88 -8.04
N ALA A 434 23.05 20.04 -8.56
CA ALA A 434 21.65 20.40 -8.78
C ALA A 434 20.90 20.67 -7.47
N GLU A 435 21.13 19.85 -6.45
CA GLU A 435 20.50 20.00 -5.12
C GLU A 435 21.04 21.23 -4.39
N GLU A 436 22.35 21.48 -4.43
CA GLU A 436 22.96 22.68 -3.83
C GLU A 436 22.44 23.97 -4.47
N CYS A 437 22.12 23.95 -5.77
CA CYS A 437 21.52 25.08 -6.47
C CYS A 437 20.00 25.23 -6.24
N GLY A 438 19.39 24.40 -5.39
CA GLY A 438 17.99 24.52 -4.99
C GLY A 438 16.99 23.76 -5.87
N ALA A 439 17.46 22.90 -6.79
CA ALA A 439 16.56 22.04 -7.56
C ALA A 439 16.20 20.77 -6.80
N ARG A 440 14.99 20.26 -7.04
CA ARG A 440 14.63 18.90 -6.62
C ARG A 440 15.13 17.91 -7.66
N VAL A 441 15.79 16.83 -7.23
CA VAL A 441 16.32 15.81 -8.15
C VAL A 441 15.51 14.52 -8.07
N LEU A 442 15.10 13.99 -9.23
CA LEU A 442 14.59 12.63 -9.38
C LEU A 442 15.68 11.75 -9.95
N ARG A 443 15.87 10.58 -9.34
CA ARG A 443 16.91 9.59 -9.70
C ARG A 443 16.23 8.25 -10.05
N PRO A 444 15.87 8.04 -11.32
CA PRO A 444 15.24 6.81 -11.79
C PRO A 444 16.16 5.59 -11.59
N LEU A 445 15.58 4.47 -11.17
CA LEU A 445 16.34 3.22 -10.93
C LEU A 445 16.88 2.60 -12.23
N LEU A 446 16.15 2.80 -13.33
CA LEU A 446 16.47 2.28 -14.64
C LEU A 446 16.90 3.42 -15.57
N ALA A 447 17.82 3.13 -16.48
CA ALA A 447 18.16 4.08 -17.54
C ALA A 447 16.95 4.27 -18.47
N MET A 448 16.70 5.52 -18.87
CA MET A 448 15.55 5.87 -19.70
C MET A 448 15.96 6.55 -21.00
N THR A 449 15.04 6.63 -21.94
CA THR A 449 15.16 7.54 -23.09
C THR A 449 15.10 8.99 -22.61
N ASN A 450 15.49 9.93 -23.47
CA ASN A 450 15.36 11.36 -23.16
C ASN A 450 13.88 11.74 -22.93
N TRP A 451 12.99 11.20 -23.76
CA TRP A 451 11.55 11.37 -23.54
C TRP A 451 11.09 10.75 -22.23
N GLY A 452 11.55 9.55 -21.87
CA GLY A 452 11.22 8.94 -20.57
C GLY A 452 11.65 9.82 -19.39
N SER A 453 12.78 10.51 -19.50
CA SER A 453 13.27 11.45 -18.48
C SER A 453 12.39 12.70 -18.40
N LEU A 454 12.10 13.35 -19.53
CA LEU A 454 11.19 14.50 -19.58
C LEU A 454 9.76 14.15 -19.15
N GLN A 455 9.24 13.01 -19.61
CA GLN A 455 7.92 12.50 -19.24
C GLN A 455 7.83 12.19 -17.75
N THR A 456 8.91 11.68 -17.13
CA THR A 456 8.98 11.49 -15.67
C THR A 456 8.79 12.82 -14.94
N GLY A 457 9.44 13.89 -15.40
CA GLY A 457 9.26 15.23 -14.84
C GLY A 457 7.86 15.82 -15.12
N LEU A 458 7.28 15.57 -16.30
CA LEU A 458 5.90 15.96 -16.61
C LEU A 458 4.89 15.22 -15.70
N ARG A 459 5.10 13.93 -15.41
CA ARG A 459 4.28 13.18 -14.44
C ARG A 459 4.43 13.72 -13.02
N TYR A 460 5.64 14.08 -12.61
CA TYR A 460 5.85 14.79 -11.35
C TYR A 460 5.03 16.10 -11.33
N ALA A 461 5.05 16.87 -12.42
CA ALA A 461 4.30 18.10 -12.53
C ALA A 461 2.79 17.90 -12.36
N GLN A 462 2.23 16.90 -13.06
CA GLN A 462 0.80 16.58 -13.02
C GLN A 462 0.37 16.11 -11.62
N THR A 463 1.19 15.26 -10.97
CA THR A 463 0.91 14.73 -9.63
C THR A 463 0.99 15.80 -8.53
N HIS A 464 1.79 16.85 -8.75
CA HIS A 464 1.94 18.00 -7.83
C HIS A 464 1.08 19.22 -8.21
N GLY A 465 0.35 19.15 -9.33
CA GLY A 465 -0.72 20.10 -9.68
C GLY A 465 -0.24 21.33 -10.44
N PHE A 466 0.97 21.33 -10.98
CA PHE A 466 1.49 22.43 -11.80
C PHE A 466 0.63 22.61 -13.06
N GLN A 467 0.23 23.84 -13.36
CA GLN A 467 -0.56 24.15 -14.57
C GLN A 467 0.29 24.48 -15.79
N THR A 468 1.52 24.96 -15.57
CA THR A 468 2.45 25.33 -16.64
C THR A 468 3.78 24.64 -16.40
N VAL A 469 4.27 23.95 -17.42
CA VAL A 469 5.56 23.24 -17.37
C VAL A 469 6.39 23.62 -18.57
N VAL A 470 7.67 23.93 -18.34
CA VAL A 470 8.66 24.05 -19.41
C VAL A 470 9.64 22.90 -19.31
N THR A 471 9.91 22.23 -20.44
CA THR A 471 10.95 21.20 -20.52
C THR A 471 12.24 21.78 -21.07
N ILE A 472 13.38 21.37 -20.52
CA ILE A 472 14.72 21.67 -21.02
C ILE A 472 15.49 20.35 -21.11
N ASP A 473 16.05 20.07 -22.29
CA ASP A 473 16.98 18.96 -22.49
C ASP A 473 18.42 19.49 -22.37
N ALA A 474 19.05 19.26 -21.21
CA ALA A 474 20.42 19.71 -20.92
C ALA A 474 21.49 18.87 -21.64
N GLU A 475 21.13 17.72 -22.24
CA GLU A 475 22.04 16.98 -23.13
C GLU A 475 22.00 17.50 -24.59
N GLY A 476 21.01 18.35 -24.91
CA GLY A 476 20.83 19.02 -26.19
C GLY A 476 21.44 20.42 -26.22
N ARG A 477 21.15 21.18 -27.29
CA ARG A 477 21.34 22.63 -27.22
C ARG A 477 20.16 23.21 -26.42
N TYR A 478 20.41 24.13 -25.50
CA TYR A 478 19.40 24.73 -24.65
C TYR A 478 19.72 26.21 -24.41
N GLU A 479 18.74 27.09 -24.60
CA GLU A 479 18.93 28.53 -24.58
C GLU A 479 18.06 29.11 -23.44
N VAL A 480 18.52 28.97 -22.20
CA VAL A 480 17.74 29.32 -21.00
C VAL A 480 17.36 30.79 -20.93
N GLU A 481 18.15 31.68 -21.54
CA GLU A 481 17.89 33.12 -21.64
C GLU A 481 16.54 33.45 -22.31
N GLU A 482 16.06 32.57 -23.18
CA GLU A 482 14.80 32.75 -23.92
C GLU A 482 13.58 32.19 -23.18
N LEU A 483 13.75 31.73 -21.94
CA LEU A 483 12.65 31.24 -21.10
C LEU A 483 11.53 32.27 -20.91
N PRO A 484 11.81 33.58 -20.66
CA PRO A 484 10.75 34.59 -20.60
C PRO A 484 9.99 34.74 -21.92
N ALA A 485 10.69 34.71 -23.06
CA ALA A 485 10.09 34.83 -24.39
C ALA A 485 9.19 33.63 -24.73
N LEU A 486 9.60 32.41 -24.35
CA LEU A 486 8.78 31.21 -24.49
C LEU A 486 7.51 31.30 -23.62
N LEU A 487 7.63 31.74 -22.37
CA LEU A 487 6.50 31.88 -21.44
C LEU A 487 5.49 32.93 -21.88
N ALA A 488 5.92 33.99 -22.58
CA ALA A 488 5.02 35.00 -23.13
C ALA A 488 4.01 34.41 -24.15
N GLN A 489 4.29 33.23 -24.71
CA GLN A 489 3.42 32.54 -25.67
C GLN A 489 2.40 31.61 -25.01
N ARG A 490 2.37 31.49 -23.67
CA ARG A 490 1.57 30.49 -22.94
C ARG A 490 0.05 30.55 -23.18
N GLU A 491 -0.48 31.72 -23.53
CA GLU A 491 -1.92 31.92 -23.78
C GLU A 491 -2.30 31.62 -25.25
N GLN A 492 -1.32 31.52 -26.15
CA GLN A 492 -1.56 31.41 -27.58
C GLN A 492 -1.79 29.96 -28.05
N ALA A 493 -1.28 28.98 -27.30
CA ALA A 493 -1.39 27.57 -27.65
C ALA A 493 -1.34 26.69 -26.39
N ASP A 494 -1.83 25.46 -26.52
CA ASP A 494 -1.78 24.48 -25.43
C ASP A 494 -0.36 23.92 -25.23
N MET A 495 0.39 23.87 -26.33
CA MET A 495 1.81 23.56 -26.33
C MET A 495 2.57 24.52 -27.26
N VAL A 496 3.68 25.06 -26.77
CA VAL A 496 4.58 25.93 -27.55
C VAL A 496 5.91 25.23 -27.75
N VAL A 497 6.38 25.18 -28.99
CA VAL A 497 7.67 24.59 -29.37
C VAL A 497 8.64 25.70 -29.74
N ALA A 498 9.81 25.74 -29.10
CA ALA A 498 10.85 26.69 -29.49
C ALA A 498 11.57 26.24 -30.77
N TYR A 499 11.77 27.16 -31.69
CA TYR A 499 12.53 26.99 -32.91
C TYR A 499 13.78 27.88 -32.90
N PHE A 500 14.94 27.26 -33.16
CA PHE A 500 16.22 27.96 -33.26
C PHE A 500 16.76 27.82 -34.69
N SER A 501 16.76 28.92 -35.45
CA SER A 501 17.09 28.96 -36.88
C SER A 501 18.48 28.43 -37.23
N GLU A 502 19.43 28.59 -36.31
CA GLU A 502 20.85 28.21 -36.45
C GLU A 502 21.12 26.70 -36.31
N ARG A 503 20.09 25.87 -36.06
CA ARG A 503 20.21 24.41 -35.91
C ARG A 503 20.09 23.60 -37.21
N ASN A 504 19.90 24.26 -38.36
CA ASN A 504 19.53 23.58 -39.59
C ASN A 504 20.71 23.14 -40.47
N SER A 505 21.12 21.88 -40.33
CA SER A 505 21.87 21.16 -41.37
C SER A 505 20.98 20.88 -42.59
N LEU A 506 21.58 20.75 -43.78
CA LEU A 506 20.86 20.48 -45.03
C LEU A 506 19.96 19.23 -44.93
N VAL A 507 20.48 18.18 -44.30
CA VAL A 507 19.75 16.91 -44.06
C VAL A 507 18.49 17.12 -43.21
N ARG A 508 18.56 17.94 -42.17
CA ARG A 508 17.40 18.26 -41.32
C ARG A 508 16.32 19.00 -42.10
N ARG A 509 16.69 19.96 -42.96
CA ARG A 509 15.71 20.69 -43.78
C ARG A 509 14.92 19.75 -44.69
N ILE A 510 15.60 18.81 -45.34
CA ILE A 510 14.95 17.81 -46.20
C ILE A 510 14.01 16.91 -45.39
N ALA A 511 14.47 16.39 -44.24
CA ALA A 511 13.65 15.56 -43.37
C ALA A 511 12.41 16.33 -42.87
N TRP A 512 12.55 17.58 -42.44
CA TRP A 512 11.42 18.40 -42.00
C TRP A 512 10.46 18.74 -43.12
N GLN A 513 10.95 18.97 -44.35
CA GLN A 513 10.09 19.15 -45.52
C GLN A 513 9.21 17.91 -45.76
N TRP A 514 9.80 16.72 -45.68
CA TRP A 514 9.09 15.44 -45.79
C TRP A 514 8.03 15.27 -44.70
N PHE A 515 8.38 15.53 -43.44
CA PHE A 515 7.44 15.41 -42.33
C PHE A 515 6.30 16.42 -42.37
N ARG A 516 6.55 17.66 -42.81
CA ARG A 516 5.50 18.66 -43.04
C ARG A 516 4.51 18.17 -44.10
N TRP A 517 5.02 17.60 -45.20
CA TRP A 517 4.16 17.04 -46.25
C TRP A 517 3.32 15.86 -45.72
N LEU A 518 3.92 14.94 -44.96
CA LEU A 518 3.21 13.78 -44.40
C LEU A 518 2.16 14.13 -43.35
N THR A 519 2.46 15.10 -42.47
CA THR A 519 1.62 15.38 -41.29
C THR A 519 0.74 16.62 -41.46
N GLY A 520 1.07 17.52 -42.38
CA GLY A 520 0.42 18.82 -42.51
C GLY A 520 0.71 19.78 -41.35
N PHE A 521 1.76 19.55 -40.56
CA PHE A 521 2.21 20.53 -39.57
C PHE A 521 2.90 21.73 -40.23
N GLY A 522 2.67 22.93 -39.70
CA GLY A 522 3.36 24.17 -40.09
C GLY A 522 4.69 24.42 -39.35
N LEU A 523 5.17 23.43 -38.58
CA LEU A 523 6.36 23.57 -37.73
C LEU A 523 7.65 23.49 -38.56
N ARG A 524 8.68 24.25 -38.15
CA ARG A 524 10.03 24.26 -38.73
C ARG A 524 10.99 23.34 -37.99
N ASP A 525 10.75 23.02 -36.71
CA ASP A 525 11.48 21.99 -35.96
C ASP A 525 10.54 21.06 -35.18
N PHE A 526 10.76 19.75 -35.32
CA PHE A 526 9.93 18.70 -34.71
C PHE A 526 10.56 18.10 -33.45
N VAL A 527 11.84 18.35 -33.17
CA VAL A 527 12.63 17.66 -32.12
C VAL A 527 13.18 18.60 -31.04
N SER A 528 12.68 19.83 -30.97
CA SER A 528 13.11 20.78 -29.94
C SER A 528 12.71 20.28 -28.55
N GLY A 529 13.70 20.18 -27.65
CA GLY A 529 13.50 19.82 -26.25
C GLY A 529 12.98 20.98 -25.38
N PHE A 530 13.04 22.21 -25.92
CA PHE A 530 12.58 23.42 -25.23
C PHE A 530 11.12 23.70 -25.60
N ARG A 531 10.21 23.27 -24.72
CA ARG A 531 8.77 23.32 -24.95
C ARG A 531 8.03 23.76 -23.71
N LEU A 532 6.92 24.45 -23.92
CA LEU A 532 5.95 24.82 -22.89
C LEU A 532 4.71 23.96 -23.04
N TYR A 533 4.19 23.47 -21.91
CA TYR A 533 2.98 22.70 -21.79
C TYR A 533 2.02 23.39 -20.82
N ASN A 534 0.79 23.66 -21.25
CA ASN A 534 -0.29 23.96 -20.33
C ASN A 534 -0.86 22.67 -19.72
N ARG A 535 -1.89 22.80 -18.88
CA ARG A 535 -2.52 21.66 -18.21
C ARG A 535 -3.05 20.59 -19.17
N GLN A 536 -3.73 20.96 -20.24
CA GLN A 536 -4.33 19.99 -21.17
C GLN A 536 -3.26 19.24 -21.97
N ALA A 537 -2.22 19.96 -22.41
CA ALA A 537 -1.07 19.36 -23.05
C ALA A 537 -0.28 18.46 -22.10
N LEU A 538 -0.16 18.84 -20.83
CA LEU A 538 0.47 18.03 -19.78
C LEU A 538 -0.27 16.69 -19.59
N GLU A 539 -1.59 16.72 -19.43
CA GLU A 539 -2.43 15.51 -19.29
C GLU A 539 -2.28 14.56 -20.50
N THR A 540 -2.14 15.12 -21.70
CA THR A 540 -1.89 14.31 -22.91
C THR A 540 -0.47 13.73 -22.92
N ALA A 541 0.53 14.50 -22.51
CA ALA A 541 1.95 14.12 -22.52
C ALA A 541 2.29 13.03 -21.50
N THR A 542 1.54 12.92 -20.41
CA THR A 542 1.77 11.93 -19.34
C THR A 542 1.01 10.61 -19.54
N SER A 543 0.12 10.56 -20.54
CA SER A 543 -0.71 9.40 -20.85
C SER A 543 0.07 8.11 -21.15
N THR A 544 -0.58 6.96 -20.99
CA THR A 544 0.01 5.64 -21.31
C THR A 544 0.43 5.55 -22.78
N GLN A 545 -0.34 6.16 -23.69
CA GLN A 545 0.01 6.22 -25.12
C GLN A 545 1.31 6.96 -25.36
N ALA A 546 1.53 8.08 -24.66
CA ALA A 546 2.77 8.83 -24.75
C ALA A 546 3.99 8.06 -24.21
N THR A 547 3.78 7.06 -23.35
CA THR A 547 4.87 6.20 -22.81
C THR A 547 5.47 5.28 -23.88
N MET A 548 4.72 5.00 -24.94
CA MET A 548 5.16 4.14 -26.05
C MET A 548 6.08 4.86 -27.04
N LEU A 549 6.36 6.16 -26.83
CA LEU A 549 7.22 6.96 -27.69
C LEU A 549 8.65 6.98 -27.17
N ASP A 550 9.63 6.97 -28.08
CA ASP A 550 11.05 6.98 -27.70
C ASP A 550 11.62 8.41 -27.57
N TYR A 551 11.05 9.38 -28.27
CA TYR A 551 11.57 10.75 -28.39
C TYR A 551 10.46 11.80 -28.20
N GLN A 552 10.88 13.00 -27.78
CA GLN A 552 10.02 14.19 -27.77
C GLN A 552 9.97 14.77 -29.18
N ASP A 553 9.22 14.12 -30.07
CA ASP A 553 9.27 14.36 -31.51
C ASP A 553 7.86 14.44 -32.14
N ILE A 554 7.76 14.11 -33.43
CA ILE A 554 6.51 14.07 -34.19
C ILE A 554 5.43 13.19 -33.56
N GLY A 555 5.78 12.11 -32.86
CA GLY A 555 4.82 11.26 -32.17
C GLY A 555 4.08 12.01 -31.07
N THR A 556 4.81 12.82 -30.30
CA THR A 556 4.20 13.69 -29.27
C THR A 556 3.29 14.74 -29.91
N LEU A 557 3.72 15.33 -31.04
CA LEU A 557 2.94 16.35 -31.75
C LEU A 557 1.64 15.79 -32.35
N LEU A 558 1.70 14.59 -32.96
CA LEU A 558 0.54 13.89 -33.48
C LEU A 558 -0.45 13.53 -32.37
N LEU A 559 0.06 13.12 -31.20
CA LEU A 559 -0.77 12.84 -30.03
C LEU A 559 -1.53 14.09 -29.56
N MET A 560 -0.84 15.24 -29.46
CA MET A 560 -1.47 16.53 -29.11
C MET A 560 -2.56 16.91 -30.12
N ARG A 561 -2.25 16.83 -31.42
CA ARG A 561 -3.21 17.16 -32.49
C ARG A 561 -4.43 16.23 -32.49
N ARG A 562 -4.24 14.94 -32.19
CA ARG A 562 -5.34 13.97 -32.09
C ARG A 562 -6.29 14.29 -30.93
N GLN A 563 -5.80 14.91 -29.86
CA GLN A 563 -6.62 15.44 -28.77
C GLN A 563 -7.22 16.82 -29.06
N GLY A 564 -7.01 17.36 -30.27
CA GLY A 564 -7.54 18.67 -30.68
C GLY A 564 -6.78 19.87 -30.10
N LEU A 565 -5.60 19.66 -29.53
CA LEU A 565 -4.82 20.72 -28.88
C LEU A 565 -4.11 21.62 -29.90
N ARG A 566 -4.04 22.91 -29.58
CA ARG A 566 -3.35 23.93 -30.38
C ARG A 566 -1.86 23.87 -30.12
N ILE A 567 -1.08 23.81 -31.19
CA ILE A 567 0.39 23.79 -31.14
C ILE A 567 0.90 25.04 -31.85
N ALA A 568 1.72 25.83 -31.17
CA ALA A 568 2.42 26.98 -31.76
C ALA A 568 3.94 26.75 -31.79
N GLU A 569 4.61 27.44 -32.70
CA GLU A 569 6.06 27.51 -32.76
C GLU A 569 6.51 28.95 -32.62
N VAL A 570 7.50 29.19 -31.76
CA VAL A 570 8.12 30.50 -31.57
C VAL A 570 9.58 30.45 -32.01
N ALA A 571 9.98 31.38 -32.87
CA ALA A 571 11.37 31.51 -33.27
C ALA A 571 12.13 32.31 -32.20
N LEU A 572 13.22 31.76 -31.68
CA LEU A 572 14.02 32.35 -30.60
C LEU A 572 15.50 32.43 -31.01
N PRO A 573 16.23 33.46 -30.55
CA PRO A 573 17.67 33.59 -30.78
C PRO A 573 18.46 32.51 -30.03
N LEU A 574 19.68 32.23 -30.50
CA LEU A 574 20.60 31.27 -29.88
C LEU A 574 21.75 32.04 -29.22
N HIS A 575 21.92 31.90 -27.91
CA HIS A 575 22.94 32.63 -27.15
C HIS A 575 24.11 31.75 -26.67
N THR A 576 23.95 30.42 -26.68
CA THR A 576 24.98 29.48 -26.20
C THR A 576 25.92 28.98 -27.30
N ALA A 577 27.19 28.77 -26.95
CA ALA A 577 28.20 28.27 -27.87
C ALA A 577 28.00 26.79 -28.26
N ARG A 578 28.49 26.44 -29.45
CA ARG A 578 28.18 25.20 -30.18
C ARG A 578 28.67 23.92 -29.48
N VAL A 579 27.76 23.13 -28.89
CA VAL A 579 28.00 21.69 -28.65
C VAL A 579 27.05 20.87 -29.53
N ASN A 580 27.57 20.22 -30.56
CA ASN A 580 26.77 19.41 -31.48
C ASN A 580 26.68 17.96 -30.99
N ARG A 581 25.74 17.65 -30.10
CA ARG A 581 25.57 16.30 -29.51
C ARG A 581 24.23 15.63 -29.85
N SER A 582 23.53 16.00 -30.93
CA SER A 582 22.22 15.41 -31.28
C SER A 582 22.28 13.88 -31.43
N LYS A 583 21.77 13.13 -30.44
CA LYS A 583 21.82 11.65 -30.37
C LYS A 583 21.18 10.97 -31.60
N ILE A 584 20.10 11.54 -32.13
CA ILE A 584 19.36 11.00 -33.30
C ILE A 584 20.21 11.06 -34.57
N PHE A 585 20.97 12.13 -34.77
CA PHE A 585 21.75 12.36 -35.99
C PHE A 585 23.26 12.10 -35.82
N ARG A 586 23.66 11.31 -34.80
CA ARG A 586 25.07 10.88 -34.60
C ARG A 586 25.55 9.87 -35.65
N SER A 587 24.62 9.12 -36.25
CA SER A 587 24.91 8.08 -37.25
C SER A 587 23.84 8.08 -38.33
N TRP A 588 24.24 7.83 -39.58
CA TRP A 588 23.33 7.68 -40.72
C TRP A 588 22.29 6.58 -40.49
N GLY A 589 22.68 5.45 -39.88
CA GLY A 589 21.74 4.37 -39.57
C GLY A 589 20.65 4.79 -38.57
N ASN A 590 21.01 5.56 -37.55
CA ASN A 590 20.05 6.09 -36.59
C ASN A 590 19.10 7.12 -37.22
N ALA A 591 19.63 8.00 -38.08
CA ALA A 591 18.84 9.00 -38.79
C ALA A 591 17.83 8.34 -39.76
N VAL A 592 18.26 7.32 -40.51
CA VAL A 592 17.38 6.56 -41.43
C VAL A 592 16.31 5.80 -40.65
N ARG A 593 16.69 5.08 -39.58
CA ARG A 593 15.73 4.36 -38.73
C ARG A 593 14.68 5.32 -38.13
N TYR A 594 15.12 6.45 -37.59
CA TYR A 594 14.23 7.49 -37.09
C TYR A 594 13.28 8.00 -38.17
N ALA A 595 13.80 8.29 -39.36
CA ALA A 595 12.99 8.78 -40.47
C ALA A 595 11.92 7.77 -40.90
N ALA A 596 12.28 6.48 -40.98
CA ALA A 596 11.37 5.40 -41.35
C ALA A 596 10.26 5.20 -40.30
N VAL A 597 10.62 5.05 -39.02
CA VAL A 597 9.65 4.84 -37.92
C VAL A 597 8.70 6.04 -37.80
N SER A 598 9.24 7.25 -37.84
CA SER A 598 8.45 8.48 -37.76
C SER A 598 7.52 8.64 -38.97
N SER A 599 7.94 8.21 -40.16
CA SER A 599 7.11 8.25 -41.37
C SER A 599 5.96 7.24 -41.28
N LEU A 600 6.22 6.02 -40.82
CA LEU A 600 5.18 5.00 -40.59
C LEU A 600 4.15 5.48 -39.55
N LEU A 601 4.63 6.05 -38.43
CA LEU A 601 3.76 6.63 -37.41
C LEU A 601 2.90 7.76 -37.99
N SER A 602 3.52 8.64 -38.79
CA SER A 602 2.84 9.75 -39.48
C SER A 602 1.81 9.26 -40.49
N ILE A 603 2.07 8.18 -41.24
CA ILE A 603 1.12 7.62 -42.20
C ILE A 603 -0.07 6.97 -41.47
N ALA A 604 0.21 6.19 -40.43
CA ALA A 604 -0.81 5.53 -39.62
C ALA A 604 -1.78 6.53 -38.95
N HIS A 605 -1.30 7.74 -38.64
CA HIS A 605 -2.07 8.76 -37.92
C HIS A 605 -2.47 9.98 -38.78
N GLY A 606 -1.82 10.20 -39.93
CA GLY A 606 -1.86 11.44 -40.72
C GLY A 606 -3.02 11.55 -41.72
N ARG A 607 -3.88 10.54 -41.83
CA ARG A 607 -5.08 10.57 -42.69
C ARG A 607 -6.40 10.33 -41.96
N ALA A 608 -6.39 10.22 -40.63
CA ALA A 608 -7.63 10.11 -39.87
C ALA A 608 -8.38 11.45 -39.91
N ARG A 609 -9.35 11.57 -40.82
CA ARG A 609 -10.39 12.61 -40.77
C ARG A 609 -10.87 12.76 -39.32
N GLN A 610 -10.91 14.00 -38.85
CA GLN A 610 -11.49 14.40 -37.57
C GLN A 610 -12.86 13.71 -37.40
N ARG A 611 -12.92 12.62 -36.65
CA ARG A 611 -14.17 12.15 -36.05
C ARG A 611 -14.24 12.84 -34.69
N PRO A 612 -15.23 13.70 -34.45
CA PRO A 612 -15.43 14.25 -33.12
C PRO A 612 -15.63 13.09 -32.15
N LEU A 613 -14.79 13.02 -31.12
CA LEU A 613 -15.05 12.14 -29.99
C LEU A 613 -16.36 12.62 -29.35
N ARG A 614 -17.38 11.76 -29.33
CA ARG A 614 -18.63 12.04 -28.62
C ARG A 614 -18.29 12.36 -27.15
N PRO A 615 -18.91 13.38 -26.54
CA PRO A 615 -18.73 13.62 -25.11
C PRO A 615 -19.16 12.38 -24.32
N PRO A 616 -18.49 12.09 -23.19
CA PRO A 616 -18.86 10.95 -22.35
C PRO A 616 -20.30 11.10 -21.88
N ARG A 617 -21.08 10.03 -22.03
CA ARG A 617 -22.43 9.90 -21.47
C ARG A 617 -22.39 9.56 -19.99
#